data_AF-A0A1V5ZXA1-F1
#
_entry.id   AF-A0A1V5ZXA1-F1
#
_cell.length_a   1.000
_cell.length_b   1.000
_cell.length_c   1.000
_cell.angle_alpha   90.00
_cell.angle_beta   90.00
_cell.angle_gamma   90.00
#
_symmetry.space_group_name_H-M   'P 1'
#
loop_
_entity.id
_entity.type
_entity.pdbx_description
1 polymer ?
#
loop_
_entity_poly.entity_id
_entity_poly.type
_entity_poly.pdbx_seq_one_letter_code
_entity_poly.pdbx_strand_id
1 'polypeptide(L)' 'MMTLWIVLGALFMTGIGIRFTYRVLGLTPVEATAVFVMIVTLVGINTAPARTLIMNLLG' A
#
# COMPACT_ATOMS: atom_id res chain seq x y z
N MET A 1 14.02 5.57 -6.60
CA MET A 1 12.69 5.11 -7.07
C MET A 1 12.11 4.02 -6.18
N MET A 2 12.78 2.90 -5.93
CA MET A 2 12.28 1.80 -5.07
C MET A 2 11.88 2.22 -3.64
N THR A 3 12.70 3.05 -2.97
CA THR A 3 12.46 3.52 -1.59
C THR A 3 11.18 4.33 -1.44
N LEU A 4 10.85 5.16 -2.44
CA LEU A 4 9.66 6.01 -2.43
C LEU A 4 8.37 5.18 -2.49
N TRP A 5 8.39 4.10 -3.28
CA TRP A 5 7.30 3.13 -3.35
C TRP A 5 7.13 2.32 -2.08
N ILE A 6 8.22 1.96 -1.41
CA ILE A 6 8.18 1.28 -0.10
C ILE A 6 7.57 2.21 0.95
N VAL A 7 7.98 3.48 0.99
CA VAL A 7 7.44 4.47 1.93
C VAL A 7 5.96 4.72 1.67
N LEU A 8 5.55 4.91 0.41
CA LEU A 8 4.14 5.06 0.04
C LEU A 8 3.34 3.81 0.41
N GLY A 9 3.83 2.61 0.08
CA GLY A 9 3.19 1.34 0.43
C GLY A 9 2.99 1.18 1.93
N ALA A 10 3.99 1.55 2.75
CA ALA A 10 3.89 1.52 4.21
C ALA A 10 2.91 2.57 4.77
N LEU A 11 2.91 3.78 4.18
CA LEU A 11 1.98 4.85 4.55
C LEU A 11 0.53 4.47 4.23
N PHE A 12 0.32 3.77 3.11
CA PHE A 12 -0.97 3.17 2.78
C PHE A 12 -1.28 2.02 3.74
N MET A 13 -0.42 1.03 3.96
CA MET A 13 -0.69 -0.09 4.88
C MET A 13 -1.08 0.34 6.31
N THR A 14 -0.55 1.46 6.81
CA THR A 14 -0.86 2.02 8.14
C THR A 14 -2.12 2.90 8.19
N GLY A 15 -2.81 3.10 7.07
CA GLY A 15 -4.06 3.89 6.99
C GLY A 15 -3.86 5.40 6.98
N ILE A 16 -2.63 5.89 7.21
CA ILE A 16 -2.27 7.32 7.16
C ILE A 16 -2.48 7.86 5.74
N GLY A 17 -2.15 7.04 4.73
CA GLY A 17 -2.39 7.33 3.32
C GLY A 17 -3.86 7.65 3.03
N ILE A 18 -4.82 6.95 3.64
CA ILE A 18 -6.26 7.22 3.42
C ILE A 18 -6.65 8.61 3.90
N ARG A 19 -6.21 8.98 5.12
CA ARG A 19 -6.52 10.28 5.72
C ARG A 19 -5.95 11.44 4.91
N PHE A 20 -4.77 11.24 4.30
CA PHE A 20 -4.19 12.23 3.41
C PHE A 20 -4.92 12.27 2.06
N THR A 21 -5.18 11.10 1.47
CA THR A 21 -5.76 10.96 0.13
C THR A 21 -7.20 11.50 0.06
N TYR A 22 -8.06 11.20 1.04
CA TYR A 22 -9.42 11.74 1.04
C TYR A 22 -9.44 13.27 1.19
N ARG A 23 -8.49 13.82 1.96
CA ARG A 23 -8.42 15.26 2.25
C ARG A 23 -7.78 16.06 1.12
N VAL A 24 -6.82 15.47 0.40
CA VAL A 24 -6.10 16.11 -0.71
C VAL A 24 -6.81 15.92 -2.04
N LEU A 25 -7.42 14.76 -2.28
CA LEU A 25 -8.14 14.48 -3.53
C LEU A 25 -9.64 14.83 -3.45
N GLY A 26 -10.14 15.28 -2.30
CA GLY A 26 -11.56 15.65 -2.13
C GLY A 26 -12.53 14.47 -2.27
N LEU A 27 -12.05 13.24 -2.07
CA LEU A 27 -12.82 12.02 -2.26
C LEU A 27 -13.83 11.82 -1.13
N THR A 28 -14.97 11.22 -1.47
CA THR A 28 -15.91 10.73 -0.47
C THR A 28 -15.28 9.59 0.34
N PRO A 29 -15.76 9.30 1.56
CA PRO A 29 -15.22 8.22 2.40
C PRO A 29 -15.21 6.85 1.70
N VAL A 30 -16.19 6.61 0.82
CA VAL A 30 -16.34 5.37 0.05
C VAL A 30 -15.30 5.27 -1.06
N GLU A 31 -15.07 6.35 -1.80
CA GLU A 31 -14.05 6.38 -2.86
C GLU A 31 -12.63 6.26 -2.28
N ALA A 32 -12.37 6.89 -1.13
CA ALA A 32 -11.08 6.81 -0.46
C ALA A 32 -10.76 5.38 0.02
N THR A 33 -11.77 4.65 0.50
CA THR A 33 -11.62 3.23 0.89
C THR A 33 -11.44 2.34 -0.33
N ALA A 34 -12.14 2.58 -1.44
CA ALA A 34 -11.92 1.84 -2.69
C ALA A 34 -10.48 1.98 -3.21
N VAL A 35 -9.96 3.22 -3.24
CA VAL A 35 -8.57 3.50 -3.67
C VAL A 35 -7.56 2.83 -2.73
N PHE A 36 -7.81 2.87 -1.42
CA PHE A 36 -6.95 2.20 -0.45
C PHE A 36 -6.86 0.70 -0.68
N VAL A 37 -8.02 0.03 -0.82
CA VAL A 37 -8.06 -1.41 -1.05
C VAL A 37 -7.32 -1.76 -2.34
N MET A 38 -7.51 -0.97 -3.39
CA MET A 38 -6.84 -1.19 -4.67
C MET A 38 -5.31 -1.09 -4.54
N ILE A 39 -4.80 -0.04 -3.88
CA ILE A 39 -3.36 0.17 -3.68
C ILE A 39 -2.75 -0.93 -2.79
N VAL A 40 -3.38 -1.25 -1.66
CA VAL A 40 -2.88 -2.28 -0.74
C VAL A 40 -2.85 -3.65 -1.43
N THR A 41 -3.87 -3.96 -2.24
CA THR A 41 -3.91 -5.21 -3.00
C THR A 41 -2.78 -5.27 -4.04
N LEU A 42 -2.57 -4.18 -4.81
CA LEU A 42 -1.48 -4.08 -5.78
C LEU A 42 -0.10 -4.21 -5.12
N VAL A 43 0.12 -3.55 -3.97
CA VAL A 43 1.37 -3.66 -3.22
C VAL A 43 1.55 -5.07 -2.69
N GLY A 44 0.51 -5.70 -2.15
CA GLY A 44 0.54 -7.09 -1.68
C GLY A 44 0.94 -8.08 -2.78
N ILE A 45 0.37 -7.94 -3.98
CA ILE A 45 0.71 -8.78 -5.14
C ILE A 45 2.18 -8.59 -5.56
N ASN A 46 2.63 -7.33 -5.65
CA ASN A 46 4.01 -7.03 -6.08
C ASN A 46 5.06 -7.42 -5.04
N THR A 47 4.69 -7.49 -3.75
CA THR A 47 5.61 -7.85 -2.66
C THR A 47 5.57 -9.34 -2.30
N ALA A 48 4.60 -10.11 -2.81
CA ALA A 48 4.51 -11.55 -2.60
C ALA A 48 5.79 -12.33 -3.01
N PRO A 49 6.44 -12.05 -4.16
CA PRO A 49 7.68 -12.71 -4.54
C PRO A 49 8.84 -12.44 -3.59
N ALA A 50 8.93 -11.20 -3.07
CA ALA A 50 9.93 -10.82 -2.08
C ALA A 50 9.68 -11.55 -0.74
N ARG A 51 8.41 -11.67 -0.34
CA ARG A 51 8.02 -12.45 0.84
C ARG A 51 8.40 -13.93 0.71
N THR A 52 8.14 -14.55 -0.45
CA THR A 52 8.52 -15.95 -0.69
C THR A 52 10.04 -16.14 -0.70
N LEU A 53 10.79 -15.20 -1.29
CA LEU A 53 12.25 -15.23 -1.29
C LEU A 53 12.80 -15.19 0.15
N ILE A 54 12.31 -14.26 0.99
CA ILE A 54 12.72 -14.15 2.39
C ILE A 54 12.37 -15.43 3.17
N MET A 55 11.17 -15.99 2.97
CA MET A 55 10.77 -17.25 3.61
C MET A 55 11.70 -18.42 3.24
N ASN A 56 12.16 -18.47 1.99
CA ASN A 56 13.10 -19.50 1.54
C ASN A 56 14.54 -19.26 2.02
N LEU A 57 14.92 -18.03 2.38
CA LEU A 57 16.24 -17.70 2.93
C LEU A 57 16.32 -17.91 4.45
N LEU A 58 15.17 -18.02 5.12
CA LEU A 58 15.06 -18.23 6.57
C LEU A 58 14.75 -19.70 6.95
N GLY A 59 14.57 -20.59 5.96
CA GLY A 59 14.37 -22.03 6.13
C GLY A 59 15.60 -22.82 5.72
#